data_AF-T0ZUK7-F1
#
_entry.id   AF-T0ZUK7-F1
#
_cell.length_a   1.000
_cell.length_b   1.000
_cell.length_c   1.000
_cell.angle_alpha   90.00
_cell.angle_beta   90.00
_cell.angle_gamma   90.00
#
_symmetry.space_group_name_H-M   'P 1'
#
loop_
_entity.id
_entity.type
_entity.pdbx_description
1 polymer ?
#
loop_
_entity_poly.entity_id
_entity_poly.type
_entity_poly.pdbx_seq_one_letter_code
_entity_poly.pdbx_strand_id
1 'polypeptide(L)'
;NDGTRAAQELAGAIDALTNALPGARVSGAYHQGFEVLAVANSSGLRRGSRRSLAQASLLCEDLSREPPASGWAERASWDPDSVPWTDLAQEALATTPREPPRAVPPGRYRVLLAPAAVSDLLGHLFLSSLGAQAVDEGWSFLCQRSRTPPPSSVLALKEDPLLPRGSFRKPSTT
;
A
#
# COMPACT_ATOMS: atom_id res chain seq x y z
N ASN A 1 19.17 19.64 1.21
CA ASN A 1 18.89 18.77 2.37
C ASN A 1 17.55 18.13 2.08
N ASP A 2 17.53 16.86 1.70
CA ASP A 2 16.38 16.20 1.07
C ASP A 2 15.13 16.21 1.96
N GLY A 3 15.32 16.20 3.29
CA GLY A 3 14.23 16.33 4.25
C GLY A 3 13.49 17.67 4.20
N THR A 4 14.15 18.77 3.80
CA THR A 4 13.50 20.08 3.65
C THR A 4 12.56 20.12 2.46
N ARG A 5 12.93 19.44 1.36
CA ARG A 5 12.09 19.34 0.16
C ARG A 5 10.85 18.49 0.43
N ALA A 6 11.03 17.30 1.00
CA ALA A 6 9.90 16.41 1.30
C ALA A 6 8.91 17.06 2.30
N ALA A 7 9.41 17.84 3.27
CA ALA A 7 8.55 18.61 4.17
C ALA A 7 7.73 19.68 3.41
N GLN A 8 8.32 20.36 2.43
CA GLN A 8 7.60 21.32 1.59
C GLN A 8 6.55 20.63 0.70
N GLU A 9 6.88 19.48 0.11
CA GLU A 9 5.95 18.72 -0.72
C GLU A 9 4.78 18.15 0.12
N LEU A 10 5.05 17.65 1.33
CA LEU A 10 4.02 17.23 2.28
C LEU A 10 3.11 18.40 2.69
N ALA A 11 3.69 19.56 3.02
CA ALA A 11 2.92 20.75 3.35
C ALA A 11 2.03 21.19 2.18
N GLY A 12 2.56 21.20 0.96
CA GLY A 12 1.79 21.51 -0.24
C GLY A 12 0.63 20.53 -0.48
N ALA A 13 0.82 19.23 -0.18
CA ALA A 13 -0.25 18.24 -0.28
C ALA A 13 -1.35 18.46 0.78
N ILE A 14 -0.96 18.83 2.01
CA ILE A 14 -1.90 19.19 3.08
C ILE A 14 -2.69 20.45 2.72
N ASP A 15 -2.02 21.47 2.19
CA ASP A 15 -2.67 22.72 1.74
C ASP A 15 -3.66 22.44 0.60
N ALA A 16 -3.27 21.59 -0.36
CA ALA A 16 -4.16 21.20 -1.46
C ALA A 16 -5.43 20.50 -0.96
N LEU A 17 -5.30 19.59 0.01
CA LEU A 17 -6.46 18.93 0.65
C LEU A 17 -7.34 19.92 1.42
N THR A 18 -6.72 20.80 2.21
CA THR A 18 -7.43 21.82 3.01
C THR A 18 -8.21 22.78 2.12
N ASN A 19 -7.65 23.17 0.97
CA ASN A 19 -8.32 24.01 -0.01
C ASN A 19 -9.43 23.27 -0.76
N ALA A 20 -9.25 21.99 -1.06
CA ALA A 20 -10.24 21.18 -1.75
C ALA A 20 -11.46 20.84 -0.89
N LEU A 21 -11.29 20.77 0.44
CA LEU A 21 -12.35 20.53 1.40
C LEU A 21 -12.26 21.54 2.57
N PRO A 22 -12.79 22.77 2.38
CA PRO A 22 -12.73 23.80 3.42
C PRO A 22 -13.38 23.35 4.73
N GLY A 23 -12.67 23.53 5.84
CA GLY A 23 -13.13 23.10 7.18
C GLY A 23 -12.78 21.66 7.52
N ALA A 24 -12.15 20.90 6.62
CA ALA A 24 -11.60 19.60 6.95
C ALA A 24 -10.36 19.72 7.85
N ARG A 25 -10.15 18.72 8.70
CA ARG A 25 -8.89 18.50 9.40
C ARG A 25 -8.03 17.58 8.56
N VAL A 26 -6.83 18.05 8.21
CA VAL A 26 -5.88 17.29 7.39
C VAL A 26 -4.62 17.05 8.20
N SER A 27 -4.11 15.83 8.16
CA SER A 27 -2.82 15.47 8.75
C SER A 27 -2.03 14.58 7.80
N GLY A 28 -0.71 14.58 7.95
CA GLY A 28 0.16 13.80 7.10
C GLY A 28 1.46 13.42 7.80
N ALA A 29 2.06 12.34 7.33
CA ALA A 29 3.34 11.85 7.82
C ALA A 29 4.24 11.49 6.64
N TYR A 30 5.53 11.72 6.81
CA TYR A 30 6.57 11.31 5.88
C TYR A 30 7.73 10.70 6.64
N HIS A 31 8.13 9.51 6.20
CA HIS A 31 9.25 8.78 6.75
C HIS A 31 10.21 8.45 5.64
N GLN A 32 11.50 8.72 5.85
CA GLN A 32 12.57 8.35 4.93
C GLN A 32 13.70 7.71 5.71
N GLY A 33 14.26 6.65 5.14
CA GLY A 33 15.41 5.98 5.71
C GLY A 33 16.13 5.13 4.68
N PHE A 34 17.11 4.37 5.16
CA PHE A 34 17.75 3.33 4.38
C PHE A 34 18.06 2.14 5.28
N GLU A 35 18.18 0.99 4.66
CA GLU A 35 18.57 -0.26 5.29
C GLU A 35 19.78 -0.82 4.56
N VAL A 36 20.71 -1.38 5.35
CA VAL A 36 21.86 -2.13 4.85
C VAL A 36 21.76 -3.55 5.37
N LEU A 37 21.75 -4.52 4.46
CA LEU A 37 21.79 -5.94 4.78
C LEU A 37 23.12 -6.51 4.30
N ALA A 38 23.86 -7.14 5.20
CA ALA A 38 25.05 -7.92 4.87
C ALA A 38 24.83 -9.37 5.31
N VAL A 39 25.06 -10.31 4.40
CA VAL A 39 24.92 -11.75 4.64
C VAL A 39 26.28 -12.41 4.44
N ALA A 40 26.72 -13.13 5.47
CA ALA A 40 27.91 -13.97 5.43
C ALA A 40 27.60 -15.35 6.02
N ASN A 41 28.06 -16.44 5.39
CA ASN A 41 27.90 -17.79 5.92
C ASN A 41 29.13 -18.68 5.68
N SER A 42 29.16 -19.85 6.32
CA SER A 42 30.25 -20.83 6.22
C SER A 42 30.36 -21.50 4.85
N SER A 43 29.31 -21.46 4.03
CA SER A 43 29.34 -21.91 2.63
C SER A 43 30.05 -20.91 1.69
N GLY A 44 30.61 -19.82 2.23
CA GLY A 44 31.37 -18.83 1.47
C GLY A 44 30.53 -17.70 0.88
N LEU A 45 29.21 -17.64 1.13
CA LEU A 45 28.40 -16.49 0.73
C LEU A 45 28.87 -15.26 1.49
N ARG A 46 29.17 -14.17 0.77
CA ARG A 46 29.46 -12.84 1.32
C ARG A 46 28.85 -11.79 0.39
N ARG A 47 27.71 -11.23 0.76
CA ARG A 47 26.99 -10.24 -0.06
C ARG A 47 26.46 -9.12 0.81
N GLY A 48 26.35 -7.93 0.23
CA GLY A 48 25.78 -6.75 0.86
C GLY A 48 24.79 -6.09 -0.07
N SER A 49 23.75 -5.48 0.49
CA SER A 49 22.80 -4.65 -0.23
C SER A 49 22.45 -3.42 0.61
N ARG A 50 22.16 -2.31 -0.06
CA ARG A 50 21.59 -1.10 0.56
C ARG A 50 20.33 -0.73 -0.21
N ARG A 51 19.26 -0.45 0.52
CA ARG A 51 17.97 0.04 0.00
C ARG A 51 17.55 1.30 0.75
N SER A 52 17.01 2.28 0.04
CA SER A 52 16.36 3.45 0.65
C SER A 52 14.86 3.21 0.67
N LEU A 53 14.15 3.68 1.68
CA LEU A 53 12.70 3.62 1.75
C LEU A 53 12.17 5.01 2.08
N ALA A 54 11.18 5.44 1.32
CA ALA A 54 10.35 6.59 1.62
C ALA A 54 8.89 6.14 1.73
N GLN A 55 8.18 6.63 2.72
CA GLN A 55 6.76 6.36 2.93
C GLN A 55 6.06 7.66 3.32
N ALA A 56 4.92 7.92 2.70
CA ALA A 56 4.09 9.08 2.95
C ALA A 56 2.64 8.66 3.13
N SER A 57 1.94 9.29 4.06
CA SER A 57 0.51 9.08 4.27
C SER A 57 -0.21 10.40 4.53
N LEU A 58 -1.46 10.50 4.07
CA LEU A 58 -2.35 11.63 4.31
C LEU A 58 -3.67 11.14 4.87
N LEU A 59 -4.20 11.86 5.85
CA LEU A 59 -5.52 11.66 6.45
C LEU A 59 -6.31 12.96 6.30
N CYS A 60 -7.51 12.86 5.73
CA CYS A 60 -8.46 13.96 5.58
C CYS A 60 -9.72 13.62 6.38
N GLU A 61 -10.16 14.53 7.24
CA GLU A 61 -11.37 14.38 8.05
C GLU A 61 -12.33 15.53 7.78
N ASP A 62 -13.48 15.24 7.17
CA ASP A 62 -14.59 16.16 7.01
C ASP A 62 -15.33 16.30 8.35
N LEU A 63 -15.13 17.45 8.99
CA LEU A 63 -15.74 17.78 10.28
C LEU A 63 -17.15 18.40 10.15
N SER A 64 -17.65 18.63 8.93
CA SER A 64 -19.02 19.16 8.73
C SER A 64 -20.12 18.16 9.07
N ARG A 65 -19.73 16.95 9.49
CA ARG A 65 -20.59 15.78 9.65
C ARG A 65 -20.40 15.14 11.03
N GLU A 66 -21.47 14.53 11.53
CA GLU A 66 -21.45 13.72 12.75
C GLU A 66 -21.90 12.28 12.46
N PRO A 67 -21.03 11.26 12.61
CA PRO A 67 -19.59 11.36 12.88
C PRO A 67 -18.80 11.96 11.69
N PRO A 68 -17.58 12.48 11.91
CA PRO A 68 -16.71 12.95 10.84
C PRO A 68 -16.47 11.88 9.78
N ALA A 69 -16.40 12.29 8.52
CA ALA A 69 -16.06 11.38 7.43
C ALA A 69 -14.56 11.44 7.16
N SER A 70 -13.88 10.30 7.20
CA SER A 70 -12.43 10.22 7.01
C SER A 70 -12.06 9.56 5.68
N GLY A 71 -11.08 10.14 4.99
CA GLY A 71 -10.39 9.57 3.84
C GLY A 71 -8.90 9.50 4.09
N TRP A 72 -8.24 8.51 3.49
CA TRP A 72 -6.84 8.21 3.75
C TRP A 72 -6.15 7.65 2.52
N ALA A 73 -4.87 7.97 2.39
CA ALA A 73 -4.01 7.36 1.38
C ALA A 73 -2.58 7.20 1.91
N GLU A 74 -1.88 6.21 1.37
CA GLU A 74 -0.46 5.97 1.63
C GLU A 74 0.28 5.56 0.37
N ARG A 75 1.56 5.94 0.30
CA ARG A 75 2.50 5.53 -0.73
C ARG A 75 3.86 5.22 -0.13
N ALA A 76 4.50 4.20 -0.68
CA ALA A 76 5.90 3.89 -0.41
C ALA A 76 6.69 3.89 -1.73
N SER A 77 7.96 4.31 -1.66
CA SER A 77 8.90 4.25 -2.78
C SER A 77 10.31 3.89 -2.31
N TRP A 78 11.06 3.21 -3.19
CA TRP A 78 12.49 2.97 -3.02
C TRP A 78 13.35 4.18 -3.41
N ASP A 79 12.73 5.16 -4.08
CA ASP A 79 13.34 6.44 -4.45
C ASP A 79 12.59 7.58 -3.73
N PRO A 80 13.20 8.21 -2.72
CA PRO A 80 12.58 9.30 -1.96
C PRO A 80 12.09 10.47 -2.80
N ASP A 81 12.74 10.75 -3.93
CA ASP A 81 12.36 11.86 -4.82
C ASP A 81 11.16 11.54 -5.71
N SER A 82 10.63 10.31 -5.64
CA SER A 82 9.56 9.81 -6.51
C SER A 82 8.20 9.64 -5.81
N VAL A 83 8.04 10.15 -4.58
CA VAL A 83 6.74 10.09 -3.87
C VAL A 83 5.71 10.94 -4.64
N PRO A 84 4.57 10.35 -5.07
CA PRO A 84 3.59 11.07 -5.89
C PRO A 84 2.61 11.86 -5.01
N TRP A 85 3.07 12.98 -4.45
CA TRP A 85 2.33 13.78 -3.46
C TRP A 85 0.95 14.24 -3.94
N THR A 86 0.83 14.66 -5.19
CA THR A 86 -0.46 15.09 -5.78
C THR A 86 -1.45 13.93 -5.84
N ASP A 87 -1.02 12.76 -6.33
CA ASP A 87 -1.89 11.58 -6.43
C ASP A 87 -2.29 11.08 -5.04
N LEU A 88 -1.36 11.15 -4.07
CA LEU A 88 -1.61 10.82 -2.67
C LEU A 88 -2.71 11.71 -2.07
N ALA A 89 -2.64 13.03 -2.29
CA ALA A 89 -3.66 13.97 -1.84
C ALA A 89 -5.01 13.71 -2.53
N GLN A 90 -5.02 13.49 -3.84
CA GLN A 90 -6.24 13.19 -4.59
C GLN A 90 -6.92 11.91 -4.10
N GLU A 91 -6.15 10.87 -3.80
CA GLU A 91 -6.72 9.62 -3.28
C GLU A 91 -7.24 9.78 -1.85
N ALA A 92 -6.53 10.51 -0.98
CA ALA A 92 -7.02 10.79 0.38
C ALA A 92 -8.36 11.53 0.34
N LEU A 93 -8.53 12.49 -0.58
CA LEU A 93 -9.81 13.17 -0.78
C LEU A 93 -10.88 12.25 -1.40
N ALA A 94 -10.52 11.45 -2.40
CA ALA A 94 -11.45 10.56 -3.11
C ALA A 94 -11.98 9.44 -2.21
N THR A 95 -11.20 9.03 -1.23
CA THR A 95 -11.60 8.03 -0.23
C THR A 95 -12.43 8.62 0.91
N THR A 96 -12.45 9.95 1.08
CA THR A 96 -13.35 10.63 2.04
C THR A 96 -14.80 10.44 1.60
N PRO A 97 -15.64 9.74 2.38
CA PRO A 97 -17.02 9.46 1.99
C PRO A 97 -17.86 10.73 1.87
N ARG A 98 -18.55 10.88 0.72
CA ARG A 98 -19.52 11.96 0.53
C ARG A 98 -20.85 11.70 1.24
N GLU A 99 -21.19 10.44 1.43
CA GLU A 99 -22.44 10.01 2.06
C GLU A 99 -22.22 9.41 3.45
N PRO A 100 -23.24 9.43 4.33
CA PRO A 100 -23.19 8.72 5.60
C PRO A 100 -23.17 7.21 5.42
N PRO A 101 -22.39 6.50 6.26
CA PRO A 101 -22.44 5.06 6.28
C PRO A 101 -23.87 4.61 6.59
N ARG A 102 -24.32 3.59 5.87
CA ARG A 102 -25.65 3.00 6.06
C ARG A 102 -25.47 1.58 6.56
N ALA A 103 -26.32 1.17 7.49
CA ALA A 103 -26.36 -0.22 7.91
C ALA A 103 -26.77 -1.11 6.73
N VAL A 104 -26.05 -2.23 6.57
CA VAL A 104 -26.34 -3.23 5.53
C VAL A 104 -26.66 -4.54 6.26
N PRO A 105 -27.79 -5.21 5.96
CA PRO A 105 -28.13 -6.47 6.63
C PRO A 105 -27.13 -7.58 6.26
N PRO A 106 -26.91 -8.58 7.13
CA PRO A 106 -26.06 -9.72 6.79
C PRO A 106 -26.53 -10.42 5.50
N GLY A 107 -25.60 -10.77 4.62
CA GLY A 107 -25.94 -11.35 3.32
C GLY A 107 -24.74 -11.53 2.41
N ARG A 108 -25.02 -11.93 1.17
CA ARG A 108 -24.00 -12.06 0.11
C ARG A 108 -24.02 -10.82 -0.74
N TYR A 109 -22.89 -10.12 -0.79
CA TYR A 109 -22.72 -8.90 -1.57
C TYR A 109 -21.56 -9.06 -2.55
N ARG A 110 -21.72 -8.44 -3.72
CA ARG A 110 -20.58 -8.18 -4.59
C ARG A 110 -19.76 -7.07 -3.94
N VAL A 111 -18.53 -7.39 -3.55
CA VAL A 111 -17.59 -6.43 -2.96
C VAL A 111 -16.61 -5.98 -4.03
N LEU A 112 -16.42 -4.68 -4.16
CA LEU A 112 -15.37 -4.08 -4.97
C LEU A 112 -14.26 -3.62 -4.02
N LEU A 113 -13.11 -4.27 -4.09
CA LEU A 113 -11.96 -3.92 -3.26
C LEU A 113 -11.10 -2.88 -3.97
N ALA A 114 -10.76 -1.81 -3.25
CA ALA A 114 -9.73 -0.87 -3.71
C ALA A 114 -8.36 -1.57 -3.74
N PRO A 115 -7.41 -1.10 -4.57
CA PRO A 115 -6.08 -1.69 -4.68
C PRO A 115 -5.36 -1.88 -3.34
N ALA A 116 -5.47 -0.92 -2.41
CA ALA A 116 -4.90 -1.03 -1.07
C ALA A 116 -5.48 -2.22 -0.28
N ALA A 117 -6.81 -2.38 -0.28
CA ALA A 117 -7.47 -3.52 0.38
C ALA A 117 -7.09 -4.88 -0.25
N VAL A 118 -6.87 -4.91 -1.57
CA VAL A 118 -6.35 -6.11 -2.24
C VAL A 118 -4.91 -6.41 -1.79
N SER A 119 -4.07 -5.38 -1.69
CA SER A 119 -2.69 -5.50 -1.21
C SER A 119 -2.63 -6.08 0.21
N ASP A 120 -3.46 -5.56 1.13
CA ASP A 120 -3.51 -6.04 2.52
C ASP A 120 -3.98 -7.50 2.60
N LEU A 121 -5.02 -7.84 1.84
CA LEU A 121 -5.51 -9.22 1.76
C LEU A 121 -4.42 -10.16 1.26
N LEU A 122 -3.71 -9.79 0.18
CA LEU A 122 -2.61 -10.57 -0.35
C LEU A 122 -1.46 -10.68 0.66
N GLY A 123 -1.09 -9.59 1.34
CA GLY A 123 -0.06 -9.59 2.38
C GLY A 123 -0.37 -10.57 3.50
N HIS A 124 -1.63 -10.62 3.96
CA HIS A 124 -2.05 -11.59 4.98
C HIS A 124 -1.96 -13.03 4.47
N LEU A 125 -2.35 -13.30 3.21
CA LEU A 125 -2.22 -14.61 2.60
C LEU A 125 -0.76 -15.03 2.42
N PHE A 126 0.12 -14.10 2.06
CA PHE A 126 1.55 -14.36 1.92
C PHE A 126 2.19 -14.80 3.24
N LEU A 127 1.92 -14.08 4.33
CA LEU A 127 2.47 -14.39 5.65
C LEU A 127 1.95 -15.70 6.24
N SER A 128 0.68 -16.02 5.99
CA SER A 128 0.01 -17.15 6.64
C SER A 128 0.06 -18.45 5.85
N SER A 129 0.07 -18.40 4.52
CA SER A 129 -0.25 -19.58 3.71
C SER A 129 0.55 -19.76 2.43
N LEU A 130 1.11 -18.70 1.82
CA LEU A 130 1.86 -18.85 0.56
C LEU A 130 3.35 -19.16 0.75
N GLY A 131 3.86 -19.13 1.98
CA GLY A 131 5.25 -19.46 2.29
C GLY A 131 5.53 -20.97 2.27
N ALA A 132 6.73 -21.35 1.80
CA ALA A 132 7.17 -22.75 1.78
C ALA A 132 7.12 -23.39 3.17
N GLN A 133 7.54 -22.65 4.21
CA GLN A 133 7.47 -23.10 5.59
C GLN A 133 6.04 -23.49 6.02
N ALA A 134 5.02 -22.70 5.65
CA ALA A 134 3.64 -23.00 6.01
C ALA A 134 3.12 -24.27 5.31
N VAL A 135 3.64 -24.57 4.12
CA VAL A 135 3.36 -25.82 3.40
C VAL A 135 4.04 -27.00 4.08
N ASP A 136 5.32 -26.87 4.41
CA ASP A 136 6.13 -27.91 5.05
C ASP A 136 5.59 -28.28 6.45
N GLU A 137 5.11 -27.28 7.19
CA GLU A 137 4.51 -27.46 8.51
C GLU A 137 3.02 -27.86 8.45
N GLY A 138 2.41 -27.93 7.26
CA GLY A 138 1.08 -28.51 7.05
C GLY A 138 -0.13 -27.62 7.36
N TRP A 139 0.07 -26.32 7.59
CA TRP A 139 -0.99 -25.36 7.95
C TRP A 139 -1.38 -24.41 6.82
N SER A 140 -0.72 -24.50 5.67
CA SER A 140 -1.11 -23.80 4.45
C SER A 140 -2.35 -24.42 3.80
N PHE A 141 -3.24 -23.58 3.26
CA PHE A 141 -4.35 -24.04 2.40
C PHE A 141 -3.88 -24.68 1.07
N LEU A 142 -2.58 -24.58 0.74
CA LEU A 142 -1.99 -25.18 -0.44
C LEU A 142 -1.58 -26.65 -0.26
N CYS A 143 -1.46 -27.15 0.99
CA CYS A 143 -0.97 -28.52 1.26
C CYS A 143 -1.78 -29.63 0.57
N GLN A 144 -3.05 -29.38 0.24
CA GLN A 144 -3.95 -30.36 -0.39
C GLN A 144 -4.40 -29.96 -1.81
N ARG A 145 -3.76 -28.96 -2.43
CA ARG A 145 -4.14 -28.51 -3.78
C ARG A 145 -3.31 -29.20 -4.86
N SER A 146 -4.00 -29.63 -5.93
CA SER A 146 -3.37 -30.03 -7.18
C SER A 146 -2.52 -28.87 -7.73
N ARG A 147 -1.35 -29.19 -8.31
CA ARG A 147 -0.51 -28.24 -9.06
C ARG A 147 -1.18 -27.72 -10.34
N THR A 148 -2.34 -28.24 -10.69
CA THR A 148 -3.12 -27.80 -11.85
C THR A 148 -3.94 -26.56 -11.46
N PRO A 149 -3.70 -25.39 -12.08
CA PRO A 149 -4.52 -24.22 -11.81
C PRO A 149 -5.98 -24.48 -12.24
N PRO A 150 -6.97 -23.93 -11.53
CA PRO A 150 -8.36 -24.06 -11.95
C PRO A 150 -8.56 -23.44 -13.35
N PRO A 151 -9.48 -23.98 -14.16
CA PRO A 151 -9.65 -23.62 -15.57
C PRO A 151 -10.05 -22.17 -15.84
N SER A 152 -10.34 -21.38 -14.80
CA SER A 152 -10.57 -19.93 -14.87
C SER A 152 -9.70 -19.20 -13.83
N SER A 153 -8.43 -18.96 -14.13
CA SER A 153 -7.61 -18.11 -13.27
C SER A 153 -7.89 -16.64 -13.58
N VAL A 154 -8.90 -16.05 -12.93
CA VAL A 154 -9.09 -14.58 -12.90
C VAL A 154 -7.91 -13.90 -12.18
N LEU A 155 -7.14 -14.65 -11.39
CA LEU A 155 -5.98 -14.18 -10.63
C LEU A 155 -4.71 -14.93 -11.05
N ALA A 156 -3.69 -14.17 -11.44
CA ALA A 156 -2.32 -14.64 -11.61
C ALA A 156 -1.41 -13.85 -10.67
N LEU A 157 -0.60 -14.57 -9.89
CA LEU A 157 0.40 -13.99 -8.99
C LEU A 157 1.78 -14.44 -9.46
N LYS A 158 2.71 -13.48 -9.59
CA LYS A 158 4.11 -13.74 -9.96
C LYS A 158 5.01 -12.98 -8.99
N GLU A 159 6.01 -13.67 -8.47
CA GLU A 159 7.15 -13.03 -7.81
C GLU A 159 8.19 -12.68 -8.87
N ASP A 160 8.58 -11.41 -8.94
CA ASP A 160 9.58 -10.93 -9.89
C ASP A 160 10.67 -10.12 -9.16
N PRO A 161 11.79 -10.78 -8.79
CA PRO A 161 12.84 -10.14 -8.00
C PRO A 161 13.70 -9.16 -8.82
N LEU A 162 13.50 -9.08 -10.14
CA LEU A 162 14.30 -8.25 -11.04
C LEU A 162 13.60 -6.95 -11.44
N LEU A 163 12.41 -6.67 -10.88
CA LEU A 163 11.71 -5.42 -11.14
C LEU A 163 12.59 -4.20 -10.81
N PRO A 164 12.75 -3.25 -11.75
CA PRO A 164 13.52 -2.05 -11.51
C PRO A 164 12.99 -1.25 -10.31
N ARG A 165 13.88 -0.57 -9.59
CA ARG A 165 13.51 0.30 -8.47
C ARG A 165 12.50 1.36 -8.94
N GLY A 166 11.45 1.57 -8.16
CA GLY A 166 10.39 2.55 -8.47
C GLY A 166 9.35 2.09 -9.50
N SER A 167 9.36 0.82 -9.93
CA SER A 167 8.42 0.29 -10.92
C SER A 167 7.02 -0.07 -10.39
N PHE A 168 6.62 0.43 -9.21
CA PHE A 168 5.23 0.33 -8.72
C PHE A 168 4.31 1.27 -9.51
N ARG A 169 4.31 1.15 -10.83
CA ARG A 169 3.34 1.81 -11.69
C ARG A 169 2.10 0.93 -11.73
N LYS A 170 0.94 1.52 -11.45
CA LYS A 170 -0.34 0.88 -11.78
C LYS A 170 -0.26 0.48 -13.26
N PRO A 171 -0.51 -0.80 -13.63
CA PRO A 171 -0.47 -1.19 -15.04
C PRO A 171 -1.42 -0.28 -15.80
N SER A 172 -0.96 0.27 -16.93
CA SER A 172 -1.82 1.07 -17.80
C SER A 172 -2.94 0.18 -18.29
N THR A 173 -4.18 0.50 -17.89
CA THR A 173 -5.36 -0.15 -18.45
C THR A 173 -5.39 0.17 -19.94
N THR A 174 -5.07 -0.81 -20.78
CA THR A 174 -5.35 -0.83 -22.21
C THR A 174 -6.18 -2.07 -22.47
#